data_AF-A0A1H9E650-F1
#
_entry.id   AF-A0A1H9E650-F1
#
_cell.length_a   1.000
_cell.length_b   1.000
_cell.length_c   1.000
_cell.angle_alpha   90.00
_cell.angle_beta   90.00
_cell.angle_gamma   90.00
#
_symmetry.space_group_name_H-M   'P 1'
#
loop_
_entity.id
_entity.type
_entity.pdbx_description
1 polymer ?
#
loop_
_entity_poly.entity_id
_entity_poly.type
_entity_poly.pdbx_seq_one_letter_code
_entity_poly.pdbx_strand_id
1 'polypeptide(L)'
;MDENNETYENNEVTKVDYFKCLGLMFVSGVLFFLIPDDVGIIGWILFAVGTFLLVIGVFKIASIMHKPENMPASVIWFAVFVIAAVYIQICGFTYLYNTGGTAKGIIIATLALCMSLGLLIFSFDENNKKLYNVTVALSIVICALLLGFALYLNVRDGFSDASVYVGTMLLIEFLVIGEFALTSLKKIFGKKQK
;
A
#
# COMPACT_ATOMS: atom_id res chain seq x y z
N MET A 1 -11.40 28.59 -32.07
CA MET A 1 -11.32 29.20 -30.72
C MET A 1 -12.03 28.23 -29.78
N ASP A 2 -11.49 27.02 -29.56
CA ASP A 2 -12.19 25.99 -28.76
C ASP A 2 -11.26 25.08 -27.93
N GLU A 3 -9.94 25.13 -28.11
CA GLU A 3 -8.99 24.38 -27.26
C GLU A 3 -9.00 24.83 -25.79
N ASN A 4 -9.29 26.11 -25.55
CA ASN A 4 -9.30 26.65 -24.19
C ASN A 4 -10.54 26.24 -23.39
N ASN A 5 -11.67 25.90 -24.03
CA ASN A 5 -12.89 25.53 -23.30
C ASN A 5 -12.85 24.05 -22.85
N GLU A 6 -12.40 23.13 -23.71
CA GLU A 6 -12.28 21.70 -23.35
C GLU A 6 -11.23 21.46 -22.25
N THR A 7 -10.17 22.26 -22.21
CA THR A 7 -9.12 22.17 -21.19
C THR A 7 -9.59 22.72 -19.84
N TYR A 8 -10.50 23.69 -19.82
CA TYR A 8 -11.07 24.25 -18.58
C TYR A 8 -12.13 23.31 -17.98
N GLU A 9 -13.04 22.76 -18.80
CA GLU A 9 -14.05 21.79 -18.33
C GLU A 9 -13.42 20.51 -17.77
N ASN A 10 -12.41 19.94 -18.45
CA ASN A 10 -11.71 18.75 -17.96
C ASN A 10 -10.95 19.01 -16.65
N ASN A 11 -10.32 20.19 -16.51
CA ASN A 11 -9.60 20.54 -15.29
C ASN A 11 -10.53 20.77 -14.08
N GLU A 12 -11.75 21.27 -14.30
CA GLU A 12 -12.72 21.50 -13.24
C GLU A 12 -13.37 20.19 -12.76
N VAL A 13 -13.76 19.31 -13.70
CA VAL A 13 -14.30 17.97 -13.39
C VAL A 13 -13.26 17.13 -12.64
N THR A 14 -11.98 17.20 -13.03
CA THR A 14 -10.89 16.47 -12.37
C THR A 14 -10.65 16.94 -10.93
N LYS A 15 -10.75 18.25 -10.66
CA LYS A 15 -10.62 18.80 -9.29
C LYS A 15 -11.77 18.38 -8.39
N VAL A 16 -13.00 18.45 -8.89
CA VAL A 16 -14.20 18.05 -8.13
C VAL A 16 -14.11 16.57 -7.73
N ASP A 17 -13.71 15.70 -8.65
CA ASP A 17 -13.57 14.28 -8.37
C ASP A 17 -12.40 13.98 -7.41
N TYR A 18 -11.30 14.74 -7.49
CA TYR A 18 -10.23 14.67 -6.51
C TYR A 18 -10.71 15.00 -5.08
N PHE A 19 -11.47 16.10 -4.92
CA PHE A 19 -12.04 16.48 -3.62
C PHE A 19 -13.07 15.47 -3.10
N LYS A 20 -13.89 14.87 -3.98
CA LYS A 20 -14.78 13.77 -3.59
C LYS A 20 -13.99 12.59 -3.05
N CYS A 21 -12.91 12.19 -3.74
CA CYS A 21 -12.08 11.07 -3.28
C CYS A 21 -11.39 11.34 -1.95
N LEU A 22 -10.88 12.57 -1.74
CA LEU A 22 -10.39 13.00 -0.43
C LEU A 22 -11.48 12.93 0.65
N GLY A 23 -12.70 13.36 0.32
CA GLY A 23 -13.86 13.24 1.19
C GLY A 23 -14.17 11.79 1.56
N LEU A 24 -14.12 10.87 0.60
CA LEU A 24 -14.31 9.42 0.86
C LEU A 24 -13.24 8.86 1.79
N MET A 25 -11.97 9.23 1.58
CA MET A 25 -10.87 8.84 2.46
C MET A 25 -11.04 9.40 3.87
N PHE A 26 -11.49 10.65 4.00
CA PHE A 26 -11.75 11.26 5.30
C PHE A 26 -12.89 10.55 6.04
N VAL A 27 -14.02 10.32 5.37
CA VAL A 27 -15.16 9.59 5.94
C VAL A 27 -14.75 8.17 6.36
N SER A 28 -13.95 7.49 5.54
CA SER A 28 -13.35 6.20 5.89
C SER A 28 -12.53 6.27 7.19
N GLY A 29 -11.66 7.28 7.33
CA GLY A 29 -10.90 7.50 8.55
C GLY A 29 -11.78 7.70 9.79
N VAL A 30 -12.88 8.46 9.65
CA VAL A 30 -13.87 8.62 10.73
C VAL A 30 -14.54 7.28 11.08
N LEU A 31 -14.92 6.49 10.09
CA LEU A 31 -15.52 5.16 10.33
C LEU A 31 -14.57 4.22 11.06
N PHE A 32 -13.28 4.22 10.72
CA PHE A 32 -12.27 3.42 11.43
C PHE A 32 -12.05 3.87 12.86
N PHE A 33 -12.14 5.18 13.12
CA PHE A 33 -12.08 5.70 14.48
C PHE A 33 -13.24 5.16 15.35
N LEU A 34 -14.44 5.09 14.77
CA LEU A 34 -15.67 4.61 15.42
C LEU A 34 -15.74 3.09 15.62
N ILE A 35 -14.80 2.31 15.10
CA ILE A 35 -14.77 0.86 15.34
C ILE A 35 -14.54 0.61 16.84
N PRO A 36 -15.39 -0.18 17.51
CA PRO A 36 -15.18 -0.58 18.89
C PRO A 36 -13.98 -1.54 19.00
N ASP A 37 -13.28 -1.52 20.14
CA ASP A 37 -12.10 -2.37 20.37
C ASP A 37 -12.49 -3.86 20.40
N ASP A 38 -13.67 -4.18 20.94
CA ASP A 38 -14.32 -5.48 20.81
C ASP A 38 -15.11 -5.54 19.49
N VAL A 39 -14.52 -6.16 18.48
CA VAL A 39 -15.06 -6.17 17.11
C VAL A 39 -16.25 -7.12 17.00
N GLY A 40 -17.42 -6.63 17.41
CA GLY A 40 -18.71 -7.26 17.14
C GLY A 40 -19.19 -7.05 15.70
N ILE A 41 -20.41 -7.50 15.40
CA ILE A 41 -21.01 -7.38 14.05
C ILE A 41 -20.98 -5.92 13.55
N ILE A 42 -21.28 -4.96 14.42
CA ILE A 42 -21.25 -3.52 14.09
C ILE A 42 -19.83 -3.08 13.69
N GLY A 43 -18.79 -3.57 14.39
CA GLY A 43 -17.40 -3.29 14.05
C GLY A 43 -17.01 -3.83 12.67
N TRP A 44 -17.46 -5.04 12.32
CA TRP A 44 -17.27 -5.61 10.99
C TRP A 44 -17.96 -4.83 9.88
N ILE A 45 -19.19 -4.34 10.13
CA ILE A 45 -19.91 -3.50 9.17
C ILE A 45 -19.18 -2.17 8.97
N LEU A 46 -18.78 -1.50 10.06
CA LEU A 46 -18.00 -0.26 10.00
C LEU A 46 -16.68 -0.46 9.26
N PHE A 47 -15.99 -1.57 9.52
CA PHE A 47 -14.75 -1.92 8.84
C PHE A 47 -14.97 -2.17 7.33
N ALA A 48 -16.00 -2.93 6.96
CA ALA A 48 -16.29 -3.23 5.56
C ALA A 48 -16.63 -1.96 4.77
N VAL A 49 -17.51 -1.11 5.30
CA VAL A 49 -17.88 0.16 4.68
C VAL A 49 -16.68 1.10 4.63
N GLY A 50 -15.96 1.27 5.73
CA GLY A 50 -14.77 2.11 5.81
C GLY A 50 -13.69 1.68 4.81
N THR A 51 -13.45 0.37 4.69
CA THR A 51 -12.50 -0.20 3.73
C THR A 51 -12.91 0.06 2.31
N PHE A 52 -14.19 -0.16 1.98
CA PHE A 52 -14.71 0.09 0.64
C PHE A 52 -14.53 1.55 0.21
N LEU A 53 -14.87 2.50 1.10
CA LEU A 53 -14.67 3.93 0.85
C LEU A 53 -13.18 4.30 0.71
N LEU A 54 -12.30 3.71 1.53
CA LEU A 54 -10.86 3.95 1.45
C LEU A 54 -10.30 3.47 0.11
N VAL A 55 -10.60 2.24 -0.27
CA VAL A 55 -10.10 1.59 -1.49
C VAL A 55 -10.56 2.40 -2.70
N ILE A 56 -11.84 2.78 -2.77
CA ILE A 56 -12.34 3.63 -3.85
C ILE A 56 -11.60 4.97 -3.88
N GLY A 57 -11.49 5.66 -2.74
CA GLY A 57 -10.83 6.96 -2.68
C GLY A 57 -9.37 6.91 -3.13
N VAL A 58 -8.60 5.95 -2.62
CA VAL A 58 -7.17 5.81 -2.93
C VAL A 58 -6.94 5.41 -4.39
N PHE A 59 -7.60 4.37 -4.88
CA PHE A 59 -7.36 3.91 -6.25
C PHE A 59 -7.93 4.88 -7.29
N LYS A 60 -9.02 5.60 -6.98
CA LYS A 60 -9.53 6.65 -7.87
C LYS A 60 -8.56 7.83 -7.94
N ILE A 61 -7.99 8.28 -6.81
CA ILE A 61 -6.92 9.29 -6.81
C ILE A 61 -5.71 8.79 -7.61
N ALA A 62 -5.29 7.54 -7.37
CA ALA A 62 -4.18 6.94 -8.09
C ALA A 62 -4.44 6.91 -9.61
N SER A 63 -5.69 6.67 -10.03
CA SER A 63 -6.08 6.71 -11.45
C SER A 63 -6.13 8.12 -12.06
N ILE A 64 -6.42 9.15 -11.25
CA ILE A 64 -6.40 10.55 -11.68
C ILE A 64 -4.96 11.04 -11.88
N MET A 65 -4.02 10.51 -11.08
CA MET A 65 -2.59 10.77 -11.25
C MET A 65 -2.07 10.09 -12.52
N HIS A 66 -2.10 10.82 -13.64
CA HIS A 66 -1.53 10.34 -14.90
C HIS A 66 -0.09 9.86 -14.71
N LYS A 67 0.17 8.63 -15.17
CA LYS A 67 1.51 8.07 -15.19
C LYS A 67 2.34 8.86 -16.20
N PRO A 68 3.42 9.53 -15.78
CA PRO A 68 4.19 10.35 -16.69
C PRO A 68 4.98 9.49 -17.69
N GLU A 69 4.96 9.90 -18.96
CA GLU A 69 5.67 9.21 -20.05
C GLU A 69 7.20 9.42 -20.00
N ASN A 70 7.63 10.50 -19.37
CA ASN A 70 9.04 10.87 -19.27
C ASN A 70 9.74 10.02 -18.20
N MET A 71 10.89 9.41 -18.53
CA MET A 71 11.68 8.59 -17.59
C MET A 71 11.92 9.24 -16.20
N PRO A 72 12.41 10.50 -16.08
CA PRO A 72 12.68 11.09 -14.76
C PRO A 72 11.40 11.26 -13.95
N ALA A 73 10.29 11.62 -14.60
CA ALA A 73 9.01 11.78 -13.94
C ALA A 73 8.40 10.42 -13.54
N SER A 74 8.61 9.35 -14.34
CA SER A 74 8.19 7.99 -14.00
C SER A 74 8.91 7.44 -12.77
N VAL A 75 10.20 7.75 -12.61
CA VAL A 75 10.96 7.41 -11.40
C VAL A 75 10.43 8.16 -10.17
N ILE A 76 10.14 9.46 -10.30
CA ILE A 76 9.57 10.27 -9.21
C ILE A 76 8.20 9.73 -8.82
N TRP A 77 7.35 9.44 -9.80
CA TRP A 77 6.03 8.87 -9.58
C TRP A 77 6.11 7.55 -8.82
N PHE A 78 6.96 6.62 -9.26
CA PHE A 78 7.23 5.37 -8.54
C PHE A 78 7.70 5.62 -7.09
N ALA A 79 8.66 6.52 -6.89
CA ALA A 79 9.18 6.84 -5.57
C ALA A 79 8.09 7.38 -4.63
N VAL A 80 7.18 8.23 -5.14
CA VAL A 80 6.05 8.75 -4.35
C VAL A 80 5.14 7.62 -3.86
N PHE A 81 4.78 6.68 -4.72
CA PHE A 81 3.95 5.53 -4.33
C PHE A 81 4.66 4.59 -3.35
N VAL A 82 5.96 4.34 -3.54
CA VAL A 82 6.76 3.55 -2.58
C VAL A 82 6.81 4.23 -1.22
N ILE A 83 7.08 5.54 -1.18
CA ILE A 83 7.12 6.30 0.07
C ILE A 83 5.74 6.28 0.75
N ALA A 84 4.66 6.46 -0.01
CA ALA A 84 3.30 6.38 0.51
C ALA A 84 2.97 4.99 1.08
N ALA A 85 3.34 3.92 0.38
CA ALA A 85 3.16 2.54 0.83
C ALA A 85 3.92 2.27 2.14
N VAL A 86 5.19 2.66 2.22
CA VAL A 86 6.01 2.53 3.42
C VAL A 86 5.42 3.33 4.59
N TYR A 87 4.96 4.56 4.33
CA TYR A 87 4.34 5.40 5.35
C TYR A 87 3.06 4.77 5.92
N ILE A 88 2.16 4.29 5.05
CA ILE A 88 0.93 3.59 5.46
C ILE A 88 1.27 2.36 6.32
N GLN A 89 2.29 1.60 5.92
CA GLN A 89 2.73 0.42 6.66
C GLN A 89 3.24 0.76 8.06
N ILE A 90 4.09 1.79 8.16
CA ILE A 90 4.61 2.28 9.44
C ILE A 90 3.47 2.74 10.35
N CYS A 91 2.50 3.49 9.82
CA CYS A 91 1.32 3.91 10.57
C CYS A 91 0.51 2.71 11.08
N GLY A 92 0.28 1.71 10.24
CA GLY A 92 -0.44 0.48 10.61
C GLY A 92 0.27 -0.29 11.73
N PHE A 93 1.58 -0.52 11.61
CA PHE A 93 2.35 -1.22 12.65
C PHE A 93 2.45 -0.43 13.95
N THR A 94 2.65 0.88 13.87
CA THR A 94 2.68 1.76 15.06
C THR A 94 1.34 1.71 15.80
N TYR A 95 0.23 1.72 15.05
CA TYR A 95 -1.10 1.61 15.64
C TYR A 95 -1.32 0.25 16.31
N LEU A 96 -0.94 -0.85 15.66
CA LEU A 96 -1.03 -2.20 16.23
C LEU A 96 -0.17 -2.35 17.50
N TYR A 97 1.03 -1.80 17.50
CA TYR A 97 1.91 -1.79 18.66
C TYR A 97 1.33 -0.97 19.82
N ASN A 98 0.83 0.24 19.55
CA ASN A 98 0.26 1.12 20.57
C ASN A 98 -1.03 0.56 21.18
N THR A 99 -1.78 -0.23 20.40
CA THR A 99 -3.02 -0.88 20.86
C THR A 99 -2.77 -2.24 21.50
N GLY A 100 -1.51 -2.69 21.63
CA GLY A 100 -1.17 -3.94 22.29
C GLY A 100 -1.71 -5.20 21.60
N GLY A 101 -2.00 -5.16 20.30
CA GLY A 101 -2.52 -6.32 19.59
C GLY A 101 -4.03 -6.54 19.69
N THR A 102 -4.83 -5.50 20.00
CA THR A 102 -6.31 -5.60 19.96
C THR A 102 -6.83 -6.00 18.58
N ALA A 103 -8.04 -6.58 18.55
CA ALA A 103 -8.71 -6.96 17.30
C ALA A 103 -8.85 -5.79 16.31
N LYS A 104 -9.23 -4.60 16.80
CA LYS A 104 -9.24 -3.36 15.99
C LYS A 104 -7.87 -3.01 15.43
N GLY A 105 -6.83 -3.07 16.27
CA GLY A 105 -5.45 -2.84 15.87
C GLY A 105 -5.00 -3.77 14.75
N ILE A 106 -5.30 -5.06 14.88
CA ILE A 106 -4.95 -6.09 13.89
C ILE A 106 -5.64 -5.79 12.56
N ILE A 107 -6.95 -5.56 12.58
CA ILE A 107 -7.74 -5.33 11.36
C ILE A 107 -7.25 -4.07 10.61
N ILE A 108 -6.95 -2.98 11.33
CA ILE A 108 -6.43 -1.75 10.74
C ILE A 108 -5.01 -1.96 10.17
N ALA A 109 -4.15 -2.69 10.87
CA ALA A 109 -2.80 -3.00 10.38
C ALA A 109 -2.83 -3.95 9.17
N THR A 110 -3.75 -4.92 9.14
CA THR A 110 -3.97 -5.77 7.97
C THR A 110 -4.45 -4.94 6.79
N LEU A 111 -5.37 -4.00 6.99
CA LEU A 111 -5.79 -3.09 5.92
C LEU A 111 -4.62 -2.25 5.41
N ALA A 112 -3.80 -1.71 6.31
CA ALA A 112 -2.60 -0.96 5.93
C ALA A 112 -1.65 -1.81 5.06
N LEU A 113 -1.46 -3.08 5.42
CA LEU A 113 -0.69 -4.05 4.63
C LEU A 113 -1.29 -4.32 3.26
N CYS A 114 -2.61 -4.49 3.16
CA CYS A 114 -3.26 -4.66 1.86
C CYS A 114 -3.13 -3.40 0.98
N MET A 115 -3.25 -2.22 1.57
CA MET A 115 -3.14 -0.94 0.85
C MET A 115 -1.71 -0.67 0.38
N SER A 116 -0.70 -0.93 1.22
CA SER A 116 0.70 -0.75 0.85
C SER A 116 1.09 -1.68 -0.30
N LEU A 117 0.71 -2.96 -0.23
CA LEU A 117 0.91 -3.92 -1.33
C LEU A 117 0.18 -3.50 -2.61
N GLY A 118 -1.07 -3.04 -2.49
CA GLY A 118 -1.85 -2.56 -3.64
C GLY A 118 -1.20 -1.37 -4.34
N LEU A 119 -0.67 -0.41 -3.58
CA LEU A 119 0.06 0.75 -4.12
C LEU A 119 1.38 0.34 -4.77
N LEU A 120 2.12 -0.61 -4.18
CA LEU A 120 3.35 -1.14 -4.78
C LEU A 120 3.06 -1.81 -6.13
N ILE A 121 2.02 -2.65 -6.21
CA ILE A 121 1.61 -3.29 -7.47
C ILE A 121 1.16 -2.25 -8.49
N PHE A 122 0.39 -1.24 -8.08
CA PHE A 122 -0.04 -0.16 -8.96
C PHE A 122 1.14 0.68 -9.49
N SER A 123 2.17 0.86 -8.67
CA SER A 123 3.36 1.62 -9.05
C SER A 123 4.25 0.90 -10.07
N PHE A 124 4.06 -0.42 -10.23
CA PHE A 124 4.94 -1.24 -11.03
C PHE A 124 4.76 -1.04 -12.53
N ASP A 125 5.88 -1.02 -13.26
CA ASP A 125 5.90 -0.90 -14.71
C ASP A 125 6.76 -1.99 -15.37
N GLU A 126 6.12 -3.03 -15.89
CA GLU A 126 6.81 -4.08 -16.64
C GLU A 126 7.43 -3.59 -17.96
N ASN A 127 6.96 -2.47 -18.52
CA ASN A 127 7.44 -1.97 -19.81
C ASN A 127 8.78 -1.23 -19.68
N ASN A 128 9.15 -0.76 -18.48
CA ASN A 128 10.41 -0.07 -18.24
C ASN A 128 11.45 -1.03 -17.64
N LYS A 129 12.26 -1.66 -18.50
CA LYS A 129 13.28 -2.66 -18.12
C LYS A 129 14.27 -2.18 -17.04
N LYS A 130 14.63 -0.89 -17.03
CA LYS A 130 15.55 -0.32 -16.03
C LYS A 130 14.87 -0.19 -14.67
N LEU A 131 13.65 0.35 -14.63
CA LEU A 131 12.84 0.44 -13.42
C LEU A 131 12.56 -0.95 -12.86
N TYR A 132 12.15 -1.88 -13.73
CA TYR A 132 11.87 -3.27 -13.41
C TYR A 132 13.03 -3.96 -12.68
N ASN A 133 14.26 -3.87 -13.21
CA ASN A 133 15.42 -4.48 -12.56
C ASN A 133 15.73 -3.85 -11.19
N VAL A 134 15.56 -2.53 -11.06
CA VAL A 134 15.74 -1.82 -9.79
C VAL A 134 14.68 -2.24 -8.78
N THR A 135 13.42 -2.36 -9.19
CA THR A 135 12.33 -2.83 -8.33
C THR A 135 12.60 -4.24 -7.84
N VAL A 136 13.01 -5.17 -8.71
CA VAL A 136 13.35 -6.54 -8.30
C VAL A 136 14.49 -6.58 -7.29
N ALA A 137 15.57 -5.80 -7.53
CA ALA A 137 16.68 -5.73 -6.60
C ALA A 137 16.26 -5.15 -5.24
N LEU A 138 15.46 -4.08 -5.24
CA LEU A 138 14.90 -3.48 -4.03
C LEU A 138 13.99 -4.47 -3.28
N SER A 139 13.12 -5.21 -3.98
CA SER A 139 12.24 -6.21 -3.39
C SER A 139 13.03 -7.28 -2.63
N ILE A 140 14.16 -7.75 -3.16
CA ILE A 140 15.02 -8.74 -2.48
C ILE A 140 15.63 -8.16 -1.20
N VAL A 141 16.14 -6.93 -1.26
CA VAL A 141 16.71 -6.24 -0.08
C VAL A 141 15.64 -6.01 0.98
N ILE A 142 14.46 -5.57 0.57
CA ILE A 142 13.31 -5.35 1.46
C ILE A 142 12.89 -6.67 2.11
N CYS A 143 12.77 -7.78 1.37
CA CYS A 143 12.47 -9.10 1.92
C CYS A 143 13.45 -9.50 3.04
N ALA A 144 14.76 -9.29 2.83
CA ALA A 144 15.76 -9.61 3.84
C ALA A 144 15.62 -8.74 5.11
N LEU A 145 15.33 -7.45 4.93
CA LEU A 145 15.08 -6.52 6.04
C LEU A 145 13.81 -6.86 6.80
N LEU A 146 12.71 -7.19 6.11
CA LEU A 146 11.44 -7.57 6.74
C LEU A 146 11.60 -8.81 7.61
N LEU A 147 12.29 -9.84 7.10
CA LEU A 147 12.56 -11.06 7.86
C LEU A 147 13.44 -10.79 9.09
N GLY A 148 14.51 -10.01 8.93
CA GLY A 148 15.39 -9.63 10.03
C GLY A 148 14.66 -8.82 11.10
N PHE A 149 13.81 -7.88 10.68
CA PHE A 149 13.02 -7.05 11.59
C PHE A 149 11.95 -7.85 12.32
N ALA A 150 11.26 -8.76 11.63
CA ALA A 150 10.28 -9.67 12.25
C ALA A 150 10.93 -10.53 13.35
N LEU A 151 12.09 -11.13 13.07
CA LEU A 151 12.84 -11.91 14.06
C LEU A 151 13.32 -11.04 15.22
N TYR A 152 13.88 -9.87 14.93
CA TYR A 152 14.37 -8.93 15.95
C TYR A 152 13.25 -8.50 16.91
N LEU A 153 12.09 -8.11 16.38
CA LEU A 153 10.95 -7.68 17.19
C LEU A 153 10.44 -8.81 18.10
N ASN A 154 10.25 -10.02 17.56
CA ASN A 154 9.77 -11.16 18.34
C ASN A 154 10.75 -11.54 19.47
N VAL A 155 12.06 -11.52 19.20
CA VAL A 155 13.08 -11.82 20.23
C VAL A 155 13.16 -10.71 21.28
N ARG A 156 13.14 -9.43 20.87
CA ARG A 156 13.21 -8.28 21.78
C ARG A 156 12.01 -8.23 22.73
N ASP A 157 10.81 -8.46 22.18
CA ASP A 157 9.55 -8.29 22.91
C ASP A 157 9.07 -9.59 23.57
N GLY A 158 9.91 -10.64 23.57
CA GLY A 158 9.62 -11.91 24.22
C GLY A 158 8.37 -12.61 23.68
N PHE A 159 8.10 -12.48 22.37
CA PHE A 159 6.90 -13.00 21.70
C PHE A 159 5.58 -12.46 22.28
N SER A 160 5.53 -11.16 22.60
CA SER A 160 4.27 -10.48 22.92
C SER A 160 3.26 -10.58 21.76
N ASP A 161 1.96 -10.56 22.05
CA ASP A 161 0.90 -10.69 21.04
C ASP A 161 1.07 -9.68 19.89
N ALA A 162 1.32 -8.41 20.20
CA ALA A 162 1.56 -7.37 19.20
C ALA A 162 2.78 -7.69 18.31
N SER A 163 3.89 -8.15 18.90
CA SER A 163 5.11 -8.52 18.16
C SER A 163 4.92 -9.74 17.25
N VAL A 164 4.09 -10.71 17.69
CA VAL A 164 3.74 -11.89 16.90
C VAL A 164 2.84 -11.51 15.72
N TYR A 165 1.87 -10.63 15.93
CA TYR A 165 1.02 -10.14 14.84
C TYR A 165 1.81 -9.33 13.82
N VAL A 166 2.63 -8.36 14.27
CA VAL A 166 3.51 -7.60 13.36
C VAL A 166 4.49 -8.53 12.65
N GLY A 167 5.13 -9.45 13.36
CA GLY A 167 6.03 -10.45 12.77
C GLY A 167 5.33 -11.30 11.70
N THR A 168 4.10 -11.74 11.96
CA THR A 168 3.30 -12.50 10.99
C THR A 168 2.94 -11.66 9.76
N MET A 169 2.55 -10.40 9.95
CA MET A 169 2.29 -9.47 8.84
C MET A 169 3.54 -9.25 7.97
N LEU A 170 4.69 -9.03 8.60
CA LEU A 170 5.98 -8.91 7.90
C LEU A 170 6.35 -10.19 7.14
N LEU A 171 6.04 -11.37 7.68
CA LEU A 171 6.23 -12.64 7.00
C LEU A 171 5.30 -12.80 5.78
N ILE A 172 4.02 -12.41 5.90
CA ILE A 172 3.09 -12.41 4.77
C ILE A 172 3.60 -11.47 3.66
N GLU A 173 4.05 -10.27 4.03
CA GLU A 173 4.62 -9.30 3.10
C GLU A 173 5.89 -9.84 2.43
N PHE A 174 6.77 -10.49 3.21
CA PHE A 174 7.94 -11.19 2.70
C PHE A 174 7.57 -12.27 1.66
N LEU A 175 6.52 -13.06 1.91
CA LEU A 175 6.09 -14.12 0.98
C LEU A 175 5.55 -13.52 -0.33
N VAL A 176 4.70 -12.50 -0.25
CA VAL A 176 4.10 -11.85 -1.43
C VAL A 176 5.18 -11.16 -2.28
N ILE A 177 6.04 -10.35 -1.65
CA ILE A 177 7.13 -9.65 -2.35
C ILE A 177 8.17 -10.66 -2.86
N GLY A 178 8.44 -11.71 -2.09
CA GLY A 178 9.38 -12.77 -2.45
C GLY A 178 8.92 -13.55 -3.68
N GLU A 179 7.65 -13.92 -3.75
CA GLU A 179 7.07 -14.59 -4.92
C GLU A 179 7.10 -13.69 -6.16
N PHE A 180 6.79 -12.40 -5.99
CA PHE A 180 6.91 -11.40 -7.05
C PHE A 180 8.36 -11.27 -7.55
N ALA A 181 9.34 -11.18 -6.65
CA ALA A 181 10.76 -11.09 -7.00
C ALA A 181 11.25 -12.37 -7.71
N LEU A 182 10.87 -13.54 -7.22
CA LEU A 182 11.21 -14.84 -7.83
C LEU A 182 10.63 -15.01 -9.23
N THR A 183 9.35 -14.68 -9.40
CA THR A 183 8.67 -14.72 -10.70
C THR A 183 9.34 -13.76 -11.68
N SER A 184 9.70 -12.58 -11.19
CA SER A 184 10.37 -11.55 -11.98
C SER A 184 11.79 -11.97 -12.39
N LEU A 185 12.55 -12.60 -11.50
CA LEU A 185 13.86 -13.19 -11.78
C LEU A 185 13.77 -14.29 -12.84
N LYS A 186 12.79 -15.20 -12.74
CA LYS A 186 12.56 -16.24 -13.76
C LYS A 186 12.30 -15.63 -15.15
N LYS A 187 11.54 -14.54 -15.26
CA LYS A 187 11.34 -13.82 -16.53
C LYS A 187 12.65 -13.22 -17.08
N ILE A 188 13.53 -12.69 -16.22
CA ILE A 188 14.82 -12.10 -16.64
C ILE A 188 15.79 -13.18 -17.12
N PHE A 189 15.96 -14.25 -16.35
CA PHE A 189 16.95 -15.30 -16.62
C PHE A 189 16.46 -16.36 -17.62
N GLY A 190 15.15 -16.63 -17.67
CA GLY A 190 14.55 -17.55 -18.64
C GLY A 190 14.55 -17.05 -20.08
N LYS A 191 14.68 -15.73 -20.31
CA LYS A 191 14.83 -15.15 -21.65
C LYS A 191 16.22 -15.34 -22.28
N LYS A 192 17.22 -15.85 -21.53
CA LYS A 192 18.58 -16.12 -22.05
C LYS A 192 18.75 -17.49 -22.73
N GLN A 193 17.69 -18.29 -22.88
CA GLN A 193 17.74 -19.63 -23.48
C GLN A 193 17.07 -19.77 -24.86
N LYS A 194 17.00 -18.69 -25.67
CA LYS A 194 16.69 -18.79 -27.10
C LYS A 194 17.67 -17.99 -27.92
#